data_AF-A0A7W2ATU3-F1
#
_entry.id   AF-A0A7W2ATU3-F1
#
_cell.length_a   1.000
_cell.length_b   1.000
_cell.length_c   1.000
_cell.angle_alpha   90.00
_cell.angle_beta   90.00
_cell.angle_gamma   90.00
#
_symmetry.space_group_name_H-M   'P 1'
#
loop_
_entity.id
_entity.type
_entity.pdbx_description
1 polymer ?
#
loop_
_entity_poly.entity_id
_entity_poly.type
_entity_poly.pdbx_seq_one_letter_code
_entity_poly.pdbx_strand_id
1 'polypeptide(L)'
;MSHRSWESHQSRTRFFLRTLLGLFLFMGTAGIHLYIGQQGAAALGWNASQDGSDVKDELTRRLQEEKESQWILDAVSRMPEDVREPKGMTIGEIQKLTDEILLRGENYFRNYPSGKSISKVTPAVCRIYLMNCNRHFIDSGRLYKERNGQDAPAAWTAALKQGYFDRIHELLDGELAKVQAEDGPPCELIRLKADAYWHGQQYPRCINEYKRILDGCPDAEDLDVVLTALLNAQIRDRDHKGAAATADKFLEKHTDSDLLPHVLRLKAKALQEAGRLVDCLRWWKSIEGIIENAHRGDPLVFGDKTVEISDRCRKDFQRYYEEVNFAIGFLEFALGNYKSASASFTREMEILTELINAQTASQVGQIYAKRTERVLESLLRFAGKPTPPISLGENWMGGVNFDPAQEQGNVLLMLFAPYENPRYFETLENLQKLYMTHGNDGLRVAWIASSKGKAPAQEQLDKLTGQCARMGLAFPAGLDLEDGSPNFGQYNCPVGGATMVAVDRNGNLAWYKLDPTFRDDSVISQVALRLLAESP
;
A
#
# COMPACT_ATOMS: atom_id res chain seq x y z
N MET A 1 -26.65 15.12 -85.18
CA MET A 1 -27.10 16.24 -84.32
C MET A 1 -28.10 15.71 -83.32
N SER A 2 -27.90 16.07 -82.06
CA SER A 2 -28.53 15.52 -80.86
C SER A 2 -30.04 15.78 -80.78
N HIS A 3 -30.82 14.74 -80.51
CA HIS A 3 -32.14 14.84 -79.85
C HIS A 3 -32.12 14.17 -78.46
N ARG A 4 -30.93 14.16 -77.82
CA ARG A 4 -30.68 13.76 -76.42
C ARG A 4 -31.27 14.75 -75.38
N SER A 5 -32.20 15.62 -75.77
CA SER A 5 -32.82 16.61 -74.86
C SER A 5 -34.35 16.62 -74.84
N TRP A 6 -35.04 15.72 -75.55
CA TRP A 6 -36.51 15.68 -75.53
C TRP A 6 -37.12 14.54 -74.71
N GLU A 7 -36.41 13.42 -74.54
CA GLU A 7 -36.90 12.29 -73.72
C GLU A 7 -36.63 12.42 -72.22
N SER A 8 -35.74 13.33 -71.79
CA SER A 8 -35.43 13.52 -70.36
C SER A 8 -36.46 14.38 -69.61
N HIS A 9 -37.35 15.09 -70.31
CA HIS A 9 -38.37 15.94 -69.68
C HIS A 9 -39.75 15.27 -69.54
N GLN A 10 -40.11 14.26 -70.35
CA GLN A 10 -41.41 13.57 -70.22
C GLN A 10 -41.43 12.44 -69.18
N SER A 11 -40.27 11.90 -68.80
CA SER A 11 -40.15 10.84 -67.78
C SER A 11 -40.35 11.38 -66.34
N ARG A 12 -39.83 12.58 -66.03
CA ARG A 12 -39.87 13.15 -64.67
C ARG A 12 -41.27 13.64 -64.26
N THR A 13 -42.08 14.15 -65.19
CA THR A 13 -43.43 14.66 -64.89
C THR A 13 -44.47 13.56 -64.69
N ARG A 14 -44.31 12.39 -65.34
CA ARG A 14 -45.22 11.24 -65.18
C ARG A 14 -44.96 10.44 -63.90
N PHE A 15 -43.73 10.44 -63.38
CA PHE A 15 -43.40 9.83 -62.08
C PHE A 15 -43.97 10.66 -60.92
N PHE A 16 -43.83 11.98 -60.96
CA PHE A 16 -44.36 12.88 -59.92
C PHE A 16 -45.89 12.87 -59.81
N LEU A 17 -46.63 12.81 -60.94
CA LEU A 17 -48.10 12.77 -60.91
C LEU A 17 -48.68 11.44 -60.39
N ARG A 18 -47.99 10.31 -60.58
CA ARG A 18 -48.44 9.00 -60.10
C ARG A 18 -48.18 8.81 -58.60
N THR A 19 -47.11 9.38 -58.08
CA THR A 19 -46.78 9.29 -56.64
C THR A 19 -47.67 10.19 -55.77
N LEU A 20 -48.08 11.36 -56.25
CA LEU A 20 -48.99 12.25 -55.51
C LEU A 20 -50.46 11.76 -55.51
N LEU A 21 -50.94 11.14 -56.60
CA LEU A 21 -52.29 10.57 -56.66
C LEU A 21 -52.43 9.28 -55.81
N GLY A 22 -51.36 8.48 -55.72
CA GLY A 22 -51.30 7.29 -54.86
C GLY A 22 -51.28 7.61 -53.36
N LEU A 23 -50.58 8.68 -52.95
CA LEU A 23 -50.55 9.14 -51.55
C LEU A 23 -51.88 9.76 -51.09
N PHE A 24 -52.64 10.40 -51.98
CA PHE A 24 -53.98 10.93 -51.64
C PHE A 24 -55.07 9.85 -51.53
N LEU A 25 -55.00 8.79 -52.36
CA LEU A 25 -55.99 7.69 -52.34
C LEU A 25 -55.76 6.67 -51.21
N PHE A 26 -54.52 6.51 -50.72
CA PHE A 26 -54.22 5.62 -49.59
C PHE A 26 -54.47 6.29 -48.22
N MET A 27 -54.29 7.61 -48.11
CA MET A 27 -54.57 8.36 -46.88
C MET A 27 -56.06 8.70 -46.71
N GLY A 28 -56.83 8.80 -47.80
CA GLY A 28 -58.28 9.06 -47.76
C GLY A 28 -59.14 7.86 -47.37
N THR A 29 -58.68 6.62 -47.59
CA THR A 29 -59.45 5.40 -47.29
C THR A 29 -59.15 4.82 -45.90
N ALA A 30 -57.92 4.97 -45.40
CA ALA A 30 -57.57 4.62 -44.01
C ALA A 30 -58.26 5.52 -42.98
N GLY A 31 -58.45 6.81 -43.29
CA GLY A 31 -59.17 7.77 -42.41
C GLY A 31 -60.68 7.51 -42.33
N ILE A 32 -61.30 6.95 -43.38
CA ILE A 32 -62.74 6.69 -43.42
C ILE A 32 -63.11 5.34 -42.77
N HIS A 33 -62.19 4.37 -42.71
CA HIS A 33 -62.39 3.14 -41.94
C HIS A 33 -62.18 3.32 -40.42
N LEU A 34 -61.35 4.28 -40.01
CA LEU A 34 -61.21 4.65 -38.59
C LEU A 34 -62.43 5.43 -38.05
N TYR A 35 -63.18 6.13 -38.91
CA TYR A 35 -64.35 6.91 -38.48
C TYR A 35 -65.65 6.09 -38.41
N ILE A 36 -65.75 4.96 -39.12
CA ILE A 36 -66.96 4.11 -39.14
C ILE A 36 -66.89 2.95 -38.13
N GLY A 37 -65.70 2.60 -37.60
CA GLY A 37 -65.57 1.59 -36.52
C GLY A 37 -65.93 2.11 -35.11
N GLN A 38 -65.84 3.43 -34.88
CA GLN A 38 -66.10 4.04 -33.57
C GLN A 38 -67.58 4.04 -33.15
N GLN A 39 -68.52 3.78 -34.06
CA GLN A 39 -69.94 3.66 -33.71
C GLN A 39 -70.37 2.22 -33.36
N GLY A 40 -69.52 1.21 -33.60
CA GLY A 40 -69.79 -0.17 -33.18
C GLY A 40 -69.33 -0.49 -31.75
N ALA A 41 -68.29 0.19 -31.25
CA ALA A 41 -67.70 -0.09 -29.94
C ALA A 41 -68.55 0.43 -28.75
N ALA A 42 -69.35 1.48 -28.97
CA ALA A 42 -70.28 1.98 -27.95
C ALA A 42 -71.43 1.00 -27.63
N ALA A 43 -71.69 0.02 -28.50
CA ALA A 43 -72.70 -1.01 -28.30
C ALA A 43 -72.19 -2.24 -27.51
N LEU A 44 -70.90 -2.34 -27.22
CA LEU A 44 -70.28 -3.58 -26.67
C LEU A 44 -69.65 -3.44 -25.27
N GLY A 45 -69.82 -2.30 -24.58
CA GLY A 45 -69.55 -2.23 -23.13
C GLY A 45 -68.12 -2.60 -22.70
N TRP A 46 -67.09 -2.29 -23.49
CA TRP A 46 -65.70 -2.49 -23.10
C TRP A 46 -65.17 -1.28 -22.31
N ASN A 47 -64.98 -1.52 -21.01
CA ASN A 47 -64.29 -0.62 -20.10
C ASN A 47 -62.81 -0.43 -20.49
N ALA A 48 -62.37 0.83 -20.40
CA ALA A 48 -61.02 1.32 -20.14
C ALA A 48 -59.86 0.70 -20.95
N SER A 49 -59.43 1.42 -21.99
CA SER A 49 -58.09 1.34 -22.53
C SER A 49 -57.06 1.71 -21.45
N GLN A 50 -56.21 0.77 -21.05
CA GLN A 50 -54.91 1.09 -20.44
C GLN A 50 -54.08 1.87 -21.45
N ASP A 51 -53.54 2.99 -20.98
CA ASP A 51 -52.75 3.94 -21.76
C ASP A 51 -51.42 3.29 -22.23
N GLY A 52 -51.13 3.33 -23.53
CA GLY A 52 -49.95 2.69 -24.12
C GLY A 52 -48.65 3.48 -23.99
N SER A 53 -48.70 4.66 -23.36
CA SER A 53 -47.54 5.52 -23.04
C SER A 53 -46.62 4.87 -22.00
N ASP A 54 -47.20 4.33 -20.92
CA ASP A 54 -46.44 3.74 -19.81
C ASP A 54 -45.61 2.53 -20.24
N VAL A 55 -46.12 1.72 -21.17
CA VAL A 55 -45.40 0.56 -21.70
C VAL A 55 -44.21 0.98 -22.57
N LYS A 56 -44.37 2.04 -23.37
CA LYS A 56 -43.32 2.56 -24.25
C LYS A 56 -42.21 3.24 -23.44
N ASP A 57 -42.56 3.97 -22.40
CA ASP A 57 -41.59 4.65 -21.53
C ASP A 57 -40.81 3.63 -20.69
N GLU A 58 -41.47 2.60 -20.16
CA GLU A 58 -40.81 1.49 -19.46
C GLU A 58 -39.89 0.68 -20.38
N LEU A 59 -40.29 0.40 -21.62
CA LEU A 59 -39.43 -0.29 -22.59
C LEU A 59 -38.20 0.54 -22.97
N THR A 60 -38.40 1.86 -23.16
CA THR A 60 -37.31 2.80 -23.46
C THR A 60 -36.33 2.87 -22.29
N ARG A 61 -36.82 2.97 -21.06
CA ARG A 61 -36.02 2.97 -19.83
C ARG A 61 -35.19 1.69 -19.69
N ARG A 62 -35.78 0.52 -19.97
CA ARG A 62 -35.07 -0.78 -19.94
C ARG A 62 -33.98 -0.88 -21.00
N LEU A 63 -34.26 -0.48 -22.24
CA LEU A 63 -33.27 -0.46 -23.32
C LEU A 63 -32.10 0.49 -22.99
N GLN A 64 -32.38 1.59 -22.30
CA GLN A 64 -31.38 2.58 -21.90
C GLN A 64 -30.53 2.06 -20.72
N GLU A 65 -31.15 1.40 -19.74
CA GLU A 65 -30.46 0.66 -18.66
C GLU A 65 -29.51 -0.42 -19.20
N GLU A 66 -29.98 -1.23 -20.14
CA GLU A 66 -29.19 -2.29 -20.77
C GLU A 66 -27.99 -1.71 -21.53
N LYS A 67 -28.20 -0.65 -22.32
CA LYS A 67 -27.10 0.03 -23.03
C LYS A 67 -26.05 0.61 -22.09
N GLU A 68 -26.47 1.28 -21.02
CA GLU A 68 -25.53 1.88 -20.07
C GLU A 68 -24.78 0.81 -19.27
N SER A 69 -25.46 -0.24 -18.79
CA SER A 69 -24.78 -1.34 -18.10
C SER A 69 -23.79 -2.08 -19.01
N GLN A 70 -24.17 -2.37 -20.26
CA GLN A 70 -23.28 -3.02 -21.22
C GLN A 70 -22.05 -2.14 -21.51
N TRP A 71 -22.24 -0.83 -21.71
CA TRP A 71 -21.12 0.09 -21.91
C TRP A 71 -20.15 0.06 -20.73
N ILE A 72 -20.66 0.10 -19.50
CA ILE A 72 -19.83 0.08 -18.28
C ILE A 72 -19.03 -1.22 -18.21
N LEU A 73 -19.68 -2.37 -18.40
CA LEU A 73 -19.03 -3.68 -18.35
C LEU A 73 -17.97 -3.83 -19.45
N ASP A 74 -18.26 -3.38 -20.67
CA ASP A 74 -17.31 -3.39 -21.79
C ASP A 74 -16.16 -2.38 -21.61
N ALA A 75 -16.39 -1.29 -20.89
CA ALA A 75 -15.35 -0.34 -20.53
C ALA A 75 -14.41 -0.91 -19.47
N VAL A 76 -14.95 -1.56 -18.44
CA VAL A 76 -14.15 -2.22 -17.41
C VAL A 76 -13.33 -3.38 -17.99
N SER A 77 -13.89 -4.17 -18.90
CA SER A 77 -13.19 -5.31 -19.52
C SER A 77 -12.01 -4.89 -20.43
N ARG A 78 -12.00 -3.65 -20.90
CA ARG A 78 -10.87 -3.08 -21.66
C ARG A 78 -9.71 -2.67 -20.77
N MET A 79 -9.90 -2.48 -19.47
CA MET A 79 -8.84 -2.05 -18.57
C MET A 79 -7.68 -3.06 -18.59
N PRO A 80 -6.42 -2.61 -18.71
CA PRO A 80 -5.29 -3.53 -18.73
C PRO A 80 -5.14 -4.21 -17.37
N GLU A 81 -4.74 -5.48 -17.38
CA GLU A 81 -4.47 -6.25 -16.17
C GLU A 81 -3.38 -5.60 -15.31
N ASP A 82 -2.31 -5.10 -15.95
CA ASP A 82 -1.28 -4.29 -15.31
C ASP A 82 -1.35 -2.83 -15.77
N VAL A 83 -1.86 -1.96 -14.88
CA VAL A 83 -1.95 -0.52 -15.12
C VAL A 83 -0.60 0.20 -15.01
N ARG A 84 0.44 -0.44 -14.46
CA ARG A 84 1.79 0.13 -14.33
C ARG A 84 2.62 -0.08 -15.59
N GLU A 85 2.36 -1.16 -16.31
CA GLU A 85 2.94 -1.47 -17.63
C GLU A 85 1.83 -1.78 -18.64
N PRO A 86 0.96 -0.81 -18.95
CA PRO A 86 -0.23 -1.07 -19.74
C PRO A 86 0.11 -1.45 -21.18
N LYS A 87 -0.46 -2.57 -21.64
CA LYS A 87 -0.39 -2.99 -23.04
C LYS A 87 -1.59 -2.43 -23.80
N GLY A 88 -1.33 -1.71 -24.89
CA GLY A 88 -2.38 -1.23 -25.80
C GLY A 88 -3.14 0.03 -25.37
N MET A 89 -2.79 0.64 -24.24
CA MET A 89 -3.29 1.95 -23.81
C MET A 89 -2.21 2.76 -23.09
N THR A 90 -2.24 4.08 -23.26
CA THR A 90 -1.42 5.02 -22.50
C THR A 90 -2.02 5.26 -21.11
N ILE A 91 -1.19 5.73 -20.16
CA ILE A 91 -1.64 6.12 -18.81
C ILE A 91 -2.76 7.18 -18.88
N GLY A 92 -2.65 8.15 -19.80
CA GLY A 92 -3.67 9.19 -19.97
C GLY A 92 -5.02 8.65 -20.46
N GLU A 93 -5.01 7.67 -21.37
CA GLU A 93 -6.23 6.99 -21.83
C GLU A 93 -6.88 6.19 -20.71
N ILE A 94 -6.08 5.49 -19.90
CA ILE A 94 -6.53 4.74 -18.73
C ILE A 94 -7.21 5.67 -17.72
N GLN A 95 -6.60 6.82 -17.43
CA GLN A 95 -7.16 7.82 -16.52
C GLN A 95 -8.50 8.37 -17.03
N LYS A 96 -8.57 8.70 -18.32
CA LYS A 96 -9.82 9.18 -18.94
C LYS A 96 -10.92 8.13 -18.90
N LEU A 97 -10.60 6.88 -19.23
CA LEU A 97 -11.54 5.77 -19.19
C LEU A 97 -12.03 5.50 -17.76
N THR A 98 -11.13 5.55 -16.79
CA THR A 98 -11.45 5.44 -15.35
C THR A 98 -12.45 6.51 -14.92
N ASP A 99 -12.22 7.77 -15.28
CA ASP A 99 -13.12 8.88 -14.94
C ASP A 99 -14.50 8.73 -15.60
N GLU A 100 -14.54 8.30 -16.87
CA GLU A 100 -15.79 8.06 -17.59
C GLU A 100 -16.59 6.90 -16.99
N ILE A 101 -15.92 5.79 -16.62
CA ILE A 101 -16.57 4.65 -15.96
C ILE A 101 -17.17 5.06 -14.62
N LEU A 102 -16.42 5.78 -13.78
CA LEU A 102 -16.92 6.21 -12.46
C LEU A 102 -18.10 7.18 -12.59
N LEU A 103 -18.03 8.13 -13.53
CA LEU A 103 -19.12 9.07 -13.78
C LEU A 103 -20.39 8.35 -14.26
N ARG A 104 -20.26 7.45 -15.23
CA ARG A 104 -21.40 6.67 -15.75
C ARG A 104 -21.92 5.67 -14.73
N GLY A 105 -21.05 5.04 -13.94
CA GLY A 105 -21.42 4.14 -12.86
C GLY A 105 -22.27 4.84 -11.79
N GLU A 106 -21.85 6.02 -11.31
CA GLU A 106 -22.65 6.79 -10.35
C GLU A 106 -23.98 7.28 -10.94
N ASN A 107 -24.01 7.65 -12.21
CA ASN A 107 -25.26 7.95 -12.91
C ASN A 107 -26.16 6.71 -13.05
N TYR A 108 -25.58 5.54 -13.30
CA TYR A 108 -26.31 4.28 -13.37
C TYR A 108 -26.96 3.95 -12.02
N PHE A 109 -26.21 4.01 -10.91
CA PHE A 109 -26.76 3.76 -9.57
C PHE A 109 -27.88 4.74 -9.19
N ARG A 110 -27.79 6.00 -9.62
CA ARG A 110 -28.82 7.02 -9.38
C ARG A 110 -30.08 6.78 -10.21
N ASN A 111 -29.93 6.47 -11.49
CA ASN A 111 -31.05 6.40 -12.44
C ASN A 111 -31.72 5.02 -12.47
N TYR A 112 -30.99 3.98 -12.08
CA TYR A 112 -31.44 2.58 -12.11
C TYR A 112 -31.14 1.83 -10.79
N PRO A 113 -31.60 2.32 -9.62
CA PRO A 113 -31.29 1.73 -8.31
C PRO A 113 -31.83 0.30 -8.14
N SER A 114 -32.81 -0.09 -8.95
CA SER A 114 -33.37 -1.46 -9.02
C SER A 114 -33.20 -2.07 -10.43
N GLY A 115 -32.17 -1.63 -11.17
CA GLY A 115 -31.86 -2.14 -12.51
C GLY A 115 -31.52 -3.63 -12.51
N LYS A 116 -31.77 -4.31 -13.63
CA LYS A 116 -31.51 -5.77 -13.74
C LYS A 116 -30.02 -6.09 -13.70
N SER A 117 -29.17 -5.17 -14.18
CA SER A 117 -27.73 -5.37 -14.26
C SER A 117 -26.97 -4.86 -13.04
N ILE A 118 -27.65 -4.37 -11.98
CA ILE A 118 -26.99 -3.75 -10.84
C ILE A 118 -25.97 -4.69 -10.16
N SER A 119 -26.29 -5.98 -10.03
CA SER A 119 -25.40 -6.98 -9.44
C SER A 119 -24.12 -7.24 -10.24
N LYS A 120 -24.11 -6.91 -11.53
CA LYS A 120 -22.91 -6.98 -12.39
C LYS A 120 -22.17 -5.65 -12.43
N VAL A 121 -22.90 -4.53 -12.45
CA VAL A 121 -22.32 -3.19 -12.52
C VAL A 121 -21.61 -2.82 -11.22
N THR A 122 -22.19 -3.17 -10.06
CA THR A 122 -21.61 -2.87 -8.75
C THR A 122 -20.17 -3.37 -8.58
N PRO A 123 -19.85 -4.67 -8.69
CA PRO A 123 -18.47 -5.14 -8.54
C PRO A 123 -17.53 -4.51 -9.57
N ALA A 124 -17.99 -4.34 -10.82
CA ALA A 124 -17.20 -3.73 -11.89
C ALA A 124 -16.81 -2.28 -11.56
N VAL A 125 -17.75 -1.45 -11.10
CA VAL A 125 -17.48 -0.05 -10.72
C VAL A 125 -16.67 0.03 -9.42
N CYS A 126 -16.93 -0.81 -8.43
CA CYS A 126 -16.14 -0.87 -7.18
C CYS A 126 -14.67 -1.21 -7.46
N ARG A 127 -14.37 -2.10 -8.41
CA ARG A 127 -12.99 -2.37 -8.85
C ARG A 127 -12.30 -1.11 -9.38
N ILE A 128 -13.00 -0.31 -10.17
CA ILE A 128 -12.48 0.97 -10.71
C ILE A 128 -12.28 2.01 -9.61
N TYR A 129 -13.18 2.06 -8.61
CA TYR A 129 -12.98 2.88 -7.42
C TYR A 129 -11.66 2.55 -6.71
N LEU A 130 -11.43 1.26 -6.40
CA LEU A 130 -10.21 0.83 -5.72
C LEU A 130 -8.95 1.16 -6.52
N MET A 131 -8.99 0.95 -7.83
CA MET A 131 -7.87 1.28 -8.73
C MET A 131 -7.60 2.79 -8.80
N ASN A 132 -8.63 3.65 -8.68
CA ASN A 132 -8.50 5.11 -8.79
C ASN A 132 -8.21 5.82 -7.46
N CYS A 133 -8.34 5.15 -6.30
CA CYS A 133 -8.39 5.82 -5.00
C CYS A 133 -7.17 6.73 -4.72
N ASN A 134 -5.96 6.28 -5.04
CA ASN A 134 -4.74 7.04 -4.80
C ASN A 134 -4.69 8.31 -5.67
N ARG A 135 -5.03 8.19 -6.96
CA ARG A 135 -5.11 9.33 -7.86
C ARG A 135 -6.16 10.32 -7.37
N HIS A 136 -7.34 9.83 -7.00
CA HIS A 136 -8.43 10.66 -6.50
C HIS A 136 -8.00 11.52 -5.30
N PHE A 137 -7.31 10.95 -4.31
CA PHE A 137 -6.84 11.70 -3.14
C PHE A 137 -5.75 12.71 -3.49
N ILE A 138 -4.81 12.36 -4.38
CA ILE A 138 -3.74 13.27 -4.83
C ILE A 138 -4.35 14.47 -5.58
N ASP A 139 -5.22 14.20 -6.56
CA ASP A 139 -5.86 15.25 -7.36
C ASP A 139 -6.75 16.15 -6.50
N SER A 140 -7.48 15.56 -5.55
CA SER A 140 -8.34 16.31 -4.64
C SER A 140 -7.53 17.19 -3.69
N GLY A 141 -6.39 16.72 -3.18
CA GLY A 141 -5.45 17.53 -2.40
C GLY A 141 -4.84 18.68 -3.22
N ARG A 142 -4.45 18.40 -4.47
CA ARG A 142 -3.93 19.41 -5.41
C ARG A 142 -4.97 20.49 -5.70
N LEU A 143 -6.20 20.11 -6.05
CA LEU A 143 -7.29 21.04 -6.33
C LEU A 143 -7.66 21.88 -5.10
N TYR A 144 -7.63 21.29 -3.90
CA TYR A 144 -7.82 22.04 -2.66
C TYR A 144 -6.74 23.13 -2.51
N LYS A 145 -5.47 22.79 -2.75
CA LYS A 145 -4.36 23.74 -2.68
C LYS A 145 -4.47 24.86 -3.72
N GLU A 146 -4.79 24.52 -4.96
CA GLU A 146 -4.99 25.49 -6.05
C GLU A 146 -6.11 26.48 -5.71
N ARG A 147 -7.19 26.01 -5.08
CA ARG A 147 -8.34 26.85 -4.71
C ARG A 147 -8.09 27.71 -3.47
N ASN A 148 -7.39 27.18 -2.46
CA ASN A 148 -7.30 27.80 -1.14
C ASN A 148 -5.92 28.40 -0.83
N GLY A 149 -4.91 28.18 -1.67
CA GLY A 149 -3.53 28.67 -1.46
C GLY A 149 -2.73 27.92 -0.39
N GLN A 150 -3.28 26.85 0.19
CA GLN A 150 -2.67 26.07 1.27
C GLN A 150 -3.00 24.58 1.16
N ASP A 151 -2.16 23.73 1.75
CA ASP A 151 -2.40 22.28 1.78
C ASP A 151 -3.69 21.94 2.56
N ALA A 152 -4.34 20.84 2.16
CA ALA A 152 -5.58 20.42 2.78
C ALA A 152 -5.40 20.05 4.26
N PRO A 153 -6.26 20.52 5.19
CA PRO A 153 -6.20 20.11 6.58
C PRO A 153 -6.35 18.59 6.76
N ALA A 154 -5.73 18.03 7.80
CA ALA A 154 -5.80 16.61 8.10
C ALA A 154 -7.25 16.10 8.26
N ALA A 155 -8.11 16.88 8.92
CA ALA A 155 -9.53 16.56 9.10
C ALA A 155 -10.30 16.48 7.77
N TRP A 156 -9.98 17.37 6.81
CA TRP A 156 -10.58 17.33 5.47
C TRP A 156 -10.15 16.07 4.71
N THR A 157 -8.85 15.74 4.78
CA THR A 157 -8.31 14.53 4.14
C THR A 157 -8.91 13.26 4.74
N ALA A 158 -9.12 13.22 6.06
CA ALA A 158 -9.78 12.12 6.75
C ALA A 158 -11.24 11.95 6.29
N ALA A 159 -12.01 13.05 6.26
CA ALA A 159 -13.41 13.02 5.80
C ALA A 159 -13.55 12.61 4.34
N LEU A 160 -12.67 13.09 3.44
CA LEU A 160 -12.64 12.70 2.04
C LEU A 160 -12.42 11.18 1.88
N LYS A 161 -11.41 10.63 2.57
CA LYS A 161 -11.10 9.20 2.54
C LYS A 161 -12.26 8.37 3.07
N GLN A 162 -12.83 8.78 4.21
CA GLN A 162 -13.95 8.09 4.82
C GLN A 162 -15.15 8.04 3.86
N GLY A 163 -15.61 9.18 3.33
CA GLY A 163 -16.74 9.22 2.41
C GLY A 163 -16.50 8.40 1.12
N TYR A 164 -15.27 8.38 0.62
CA TYR A 164 -14.90 7.59 -0.55
C TYR A 164 -15.06 6.08 -0.31
N PHE A 165 -14.52 5.55 0.79
CA PHE A 165 -14.61 4.13 1.10
C PHE A 165 -16.01 3.73 1.62
N ASP A 166 -16.69 4.61 2.36
CA ASP A 166 -18.06 4.38 2.81
C ASP A 166 -19.01 4.16 1.62
N ARG A 167 -18.82 4.92 0.51
CA ARG A 167 -19.59 4.71 -0.73
C ARG A 167 -19.36 3.32 -1.33
N ILE A 168 -18.12 2.85 -1.36
CA ILE A 168 -17.79 1.50 -1.87
C ILE A 168 -18.45 0.44 -0.97
N HIS A 169 -18.36 0.60 0.35
CA HIS A 169 -18.97 -0.32 1.30
C HIS A 169 -20.50 -0.35 1.19
N GLU A 170 -21.16 0.80 1.03
CA GLU A 170 -22.61 0.88 0.83
C GLU A 170 -23.06 0.08 -0.41
N LEU A 171 -22.36 0.26 -1.53
CA LEU A 171 -22.66 -0.47 -2.78
C LEU A 171 -22.48 -1.98 -2.61
N LEU A 172 -21.36 -2.40 -2.02
CA LEU A 172 -21.04 -3.82 -1.83
C LEU A 172 -21.99 -4.48 -0.81
N ASP A 173 -22.28 -3.81 0.32
CA ASP A 173 -23.20 -4.33 1.33
C ASP A 173 -24.63 -4.45 0.81
N GLY A 174 -25.04 -3.53 -0.07
CA GLY A 174 -26.32 -3.59 -0.76
C GLY A 174 -26.48 -4.84 -1.65
N GLU A 175 -25.41 -5.26 -2.34
CA GLU A 175 -25.43 -6.50 -3.13
C GLU A 175 -25.26 -7.75 -2.24
N LEU A 176 -24.38 -7.70 -1.25
CA LEU A 176 -24.17 -8.81 -0.31
C LEU A 176 -25.46 -9.18 0.44
N ALA A 177 -26.31 -8.20 0.77
CA ALA A 177 -27.59 -8.42 1.43
C ALA A 177 -28.62 -9.19 0.58
N LYS A 178 -28.40 -9.28 -0.75
CA LYS A 178 -29.29 -9.99 -1.68
C LYS A 178 -28.92 -11.46 -1.87
N VAL A 179 -27.71 -11.86 -1.46
CA VAL A 179 -27.20 -13.22 -1.67
C VAL A 179 -27.86 -14.17 -0.69
N GLN A 180 -28.42 -15.27 -1.19
CA GLN A 180 -29.02 -16.28 -0.33
C GLN A 180 -27.95 -17.25 0.19
N ALA A 181 -28.19 -17.82 1.37
CA ALA A 181 -27.24 -18.75 1.99
C ALA A 181 -26.96 -20.00 1.11
N GLU A 182 -27.91 -20.36 0.25
CA GLU A 182 -27.85 -21.51 -0.66
C GLU A 182 -26.93 -21.26 -1.87
N ASP A 183 -26.66 -20.00 -2.23
CA ASP A 183 -25.86 -19.61 -3.40
C ASP A 183 -24.33 -19.72 -3.15
N GLY A 184 -23.94 -20.08 -1.92
CA GLY A 184 -22.55 -20.01 -1.48
C GLY A 184 -22.06 -18.58 -1.24
N PRO A 185 -20.82 -18.41 -0.74
CA PRO A 185 -20.28 -17.08 -0.46
C PRO A 185 -19.97 -16.32 -1.76
N PRO A 186 -20.40 -15.05 -1.89
CA PRO A 186 -20.12 -14.22 -3.07
C PRO A 186 -18.67 -13.70 -3.03
N CYS A 187 -17.73 -14.57 -3.38
CA CYS A 187 -16.29 -14.38 -3.17
C CYS A 187 -15.73 -13.07 -3.75
N GLU A 188 -16.16 -12.67 -4.94
CA GLU A 188 -15.73 -11.41 -5.57
C GLU A 188 -16.16 -10.18 -4.75
N LEU A 189 -17.40 -10.15 -4.28
CA LEU A 189 -17.91 -9.03 -3.46
C LEU A 189 -17.19 -8.97 -2.11
N ILE A 190 -16.95 -10.11 -1.48
CA ILE A 190 -16.21 -10.19 -0.22
C ILE A 190 -14.77 -9.69 -0.42
N ARG A 191 -14.13 -10.06 -1.53
CA ARG A 191 -12.78 -9.59 -1.86
C ARG A 191 -12.72 -8.09 -2.07
N LEU A 192 -13.61 -7.53 -2.89
CA LEU A 192 -13.67 -6.08 -3.11
C LEU A 192 -13.91 -5.32 -1.79
N LYS A 193 -14.71 -5.90 -0.89
CA LYS A 193 -14.96 -5.33 0.43
C LYS A 193 -13.70 -5.39 1.31
N ALA A 194 -12.97 -6.50 1.29
CA ALA A 194 -11.70 -6.64 2.00
C ALA A 194 -10.66 -5.63 1.50
N ASP A 195 -10.53 -5.48 0.18
CA ASP A 195 -9.62 -4.52 -0.46
C ASP A 195 -10.02 -3.07 -0.13
N ALA A 196 -11.32 -2.75 -0.09
CA ALA A 196 -11.81 -1.45 0.36
C ALA A 196 -11.42 -1.15 1.81
N TYR A 197 -11.54 -2.13 2.72
CA TYR A 197 -11.05 -1.97 4.10
C TYR A 197 -9.53 -1.80 4.17
N TRP A 198 -8.77 -2.53 3.35
CA TRP A 198 -7.32 -2.39 3.26
C TRP A 198 -6.91 -0.98 2.84
N HIS A 199 -7.47 -0.48 1.74
CA HIS A 199 -7.20 0.87 1.25
C HIS A 199 -7.70 1.97 2.21
N GLY A 200 -8.79 1.71 2.93
CA GLY A 200 -9.30 2.53 4.02
C GLY A 200 -8.52 2.41 5.34
N GLN A 201 -7.45 1.60 5.40
CA GLN A 201 -6.63 1.34 6.59
C GLN A 201 -7.41 0.75 7.79
N GLN A 202 -8.54 0.08 7.53
CA GLN A 202 -9.34 -0.64 8.51
C GLN A 202 -8.86 -2.10 8.61
N TYR A 203 -7.60 -2.30 9.01
CA TYR A 203 -6.93 -3.61 8.95
C TYR A 203 -7.65 -4.75 9.69
N PRO A 204 -8.22 -4.57 10.91
CA PRO A 204 -8.97 -5.65 11.56
C PRO A 204 -10.17 -6.15 10.75
N ARG A 205 -10.90 -5.25 10.07
CA ARG A 205 -12.05 -5.62 9.23
C ARG A 205 -11.61 -6.31 7.95
N CYS A 206 -10.56 -5.78 7.32
CA CYS A 206 -9.91 -6.37 6.16
C CYS A 206 -9.46 -7.82 6.43
N ILE A 207 -8.78 -8.06 7.57
CA ILE A 207 -8.33 -9.40 8.00
C ILE A 207 -9.51 -10.38 8.10
N ASN A 208 -10.63 -9.95 8.69
CA ASN A 208 -11.81 -10.81 8.83
C ASN A 208 -12.42 -11.20 7.48
N GLU A 209 -12.53 -10.25 6.55
CA GLU A 209 -13.08 -10.54 5.22
C GLU A 209 -12.15 -11.43 4.39
N TYR A 210 -10.82 -11.22 4.44
CA TYR A 210 -9.89 -12.14 3.77
C TYR A 210 -9.95 -13.56 4.35
N LYS A 211 -10.05 -13.72 5.68
CA LYS A 211 -10.24 -15.03 6.31
C LYS A 211 -11.54 -15.70 5.84
N ARG A 212 -12.62 -14.92 5.73
CA ARG A 212 -13.90 -15.41 5.19
C ARG A 212 -13.78 -15.94 3.76
N ILE A 213 -12.93 -15.33 2.92
CA ILE A 213 -12.63 -15.86 1.58
C ILE A 213 -11.87 -17.17 1.69
N LEU A 214 -10.81 -17.24 2.52
CA LEU A 214 -10.04 -18.48 2.66
C LEU A 214 -10.88 -19.66 3.19
N ASP A 215 -11.87 -19.39 4.04
CA ASP A 215 -12.75 -20.40 4.62
C ASP A 215 -13.92 -20.79 3.69
N GLY A 216 -14.41 -19.84 2.88
CA GLY A 216 -15.62 -20.00 2.08
C GLY A 216 -15.40 -20.17 0.57
N CYS A 217 -14.22 -19.82 0.06
CA CYS A 217 -13.92 -19.71 -1.38
C CYS A 217 -12.67 -20.51 -1.77
N PRO A 218 -12.65 -21.83 -1.58
CA PRO A 218 -11.46 -22.66 -1.81
C PRO A 218 -11.02 -22.73 -3.28
N ASP A 219 -11.93 -22.43 -4.21
CA ASP A 219 -11.68 -22.46 -5.66
C ASP A 219 -11.41 -21.07 -6.25
N ALA A 220 -11.17 -20.05 -5.42
CA ALA A 220 -10.85 -18.72 -5.92
C ALA A 220 -9.49 -18.74 -6.67
N GLU A 221 -9.49 -18.31 -7.94
CA GLU A 221 -8.29 -18.35 -8.81
C GLU A 221 -7.09 -17.59 -8.24
N ASP A 222 -7.34 -16.59 -7.38
CA ASP A 222 -6.33 -15.68 -6.81
C ASP A 222 -6.10 -15.90 -5.29
N LEU A 223 -6.19 -17.14 -4.80
CA LEU A 223 -5.97 -17.44 -3.38
C LEU A 223 -4.58 -17.00 -2.88
N ASP A 224 -3.57 -17.06 -3.74
CA ASP A 224 -2.21 -16.60 -3.46
C ASP A 224 -2.16 -15.06 -3.23
N VAL A 225 -2.91 -14.29 -4.01
CA VAL A 225 -3.10 -12.84 -3.82
C VAL A 225 -3.81 -12.57 -2.50
N VAL A 226 -4.88 -13.31 -2.18
CA VAL A 226 -5.63 -13.17 -0.93
C VAL A 226 -4.75 -13.48 0.28
N LEU A 227 -3.98 -14.56 0.24
CA LEU A 227 -3.03 -14.91 1.31
C LEU A 227 -1.96 -13.83 1.48
N THR A 228 -1.41 -13.31 0.38
CA THR A 228 -0.39 -12.25 0.43
C THR A 228 -0.96 -10.93 0.97
N ALA A 229 -2.20 -10.59 0.59
CA ALA A 229 -2.90 -9.41 1.10
C ALA A 229 -3.24 -9.54 2.59
N LEU A 230 -3.74 -10.71 3.02
CA LEU A 230 -3.99 -11.03 4.43
C LEU A 230 -2.71 -10.94 5.26
N LEU A 231 -1.62 -11.53 4.79
CA LEU A 231 -0.30 -11.46 5.42
C LEU A 231 0.13 -10.00 5.65
N ASN A 232 -0.02 -9.15 4.64
CA ASN A 232 0.32 -7.74 4.75
C ASN A 232 -0.64 -6.99 5.71
N ALA A 233 -1.94 -7.30 5.68
CA ALA A 233 -2.95 -6.81 6.62
C ALA A 233 -2.60 -7.12 8.08
N GLN A 234 -2.24 -8.36 8.37
CA GLN A 234 -1.83 -8.79 9.69
C GLN A 234 -0.57 -8.08 10.19
N ILE A 235 0.43 -7.87 9.32
CA ILE A 235 1.62 -7.08 9.67
C ILE A 235 1.24 -5.64 10.02
N ARG A 236 0.35 -5.00 9.24
CA ARG A 236 -0.10 -3.63 9.51
C ARG A 236 -0.91 -3.51 10.79
N ASP A 237 -1.66 -4.55 11.14
CA ASP A 237 -2.44 -4.65 12.38
C ASP A 237 -1.62 -5.12 13.60
N ARG A 238 -0.32 -5.38 13.43
CA ARG A 238 0.58 -5.96 14.44
C ARG A 238 0.22 -7.40 14.87
N ASP A 239 -0.60 -8.12 14.10
CA ASP A 239 -0.81 -9.58 14.22
C ASP A 239 0.36 -10.34 13.59
N HIS A 240 1.56 -10.18 14.16
CA HIS A 240 2.78 -10.77 13.59
C HIS A 240 2.78 -12.32 13.64
N LYS A 241 2.11 -12.91 14.62
CA LYS A 241 1.96 -14.37 14.73
C LYS A 241 1.03 -14.90 13.64
N GLY A 242 -0.12 -14.26 13.45
CA GLY A 242 -1.04 -14.62 12.37
C GLY A 242 -0.42 -14.40 11.00
N ALA A 243 0.35 -13.33 10.82
CA ALA A 243 1.13 -13.08 9.60
C ALA A 243 2.08 -14.24 9.29
N ALA A 244 2.93 -14.65 10.24
CA ALA A 244 3.85 -15.77 10.02
C ALA A 244 3.11 -17.06 9.64
N ALA A 245 2.00 -17.36 10.31
CA ALA A 245 1.18 -18.54 10.00
C ALA A 245 0.52 -18.47 8.61
N THR A 246 0.06 -17.29 8.17
CA THR A 246 -0.48 -17.09 6.81
C THR A 246 0.61 -17.29 5.75
N ALA A 247 1.83 -16.82 6.02
CA ALA A 247 2.96 -17.09 5.13
C ALA A 247 3.31 -18.58 5.05
N ASP A 248 3.26 -19.32 6.16
CA ASP A 248 3.45 -20.77 6.16
C ASP A 248 2.39 -21.48 5.29
N LYS A 249 1.11 -21.11 5.43
CA LYS A 249 0.03 -21.63 4.57
C LYS A 249 0.26 -21.36 3.09
N PHE A 250 0.77 -20.17 2.73
CA PHE A 250 1.13 -19.87 1.35
C PHE A 250 2.22 -20.81 0.85
N LEU A 251 3.28 -20.99 1.63
CA LEU A 251 4.43 -21.81 1.26
C LEU A 251 4.11 -23.32 1.16
N GLU A 252 3.03 -23.79 1.76
CA GLU A 252 2.57 -25.17 1.62
C GLU A 252 2.01 -25.47 0.22
N LYS A 253 1.38 -24.50 -0.45
CA LYS A 253 0.55 -24.76 -1.65
C LYS A 253 0.83 -23.85 -2.85
N HIS A 254 1.48 -22.71 -2.66
CA HIS A 254 1.59 -21.65 -3.67
C HIS A 254 3.04 -21.24 -3.95
N THR A 255 4.00 -22.17 -3.81
CA THR A 255 5.43 -21.87 -4.04
C THR A 255 5.75 -21.50 -5.50
N ASP A 256 4.88 -21.85 -6.43
CA ASP A 256 4.95 -21.53 -7.87
C ASP A 256 4.31 -20.18 -8.24
N SER A 257 3.72 -19.48 -7.28
CA SER A 257 3.18 -18.13 -7.49
C SER A 257 4.28 -17.10 -7.73
N ASP A 258 4.01 -16.13 -8.60
CA ASP A 258 4.84 -14.94 -8.82
C ASP A 258 4.99 -14.09 -7.54
N LEU A 259 4.13 -14.28 -6.54
CA LEU A 259 4.18 -13.57 -5.26
C LEU A 259 5.13 -14.21 -4.23
N LEU A 260 5.71 -15.39 -4.54
CA LEU A 260 6.64 -16.08 -3.66
C LEU A 260 7.74 -15.16 -3.08
N PRO A 261 8.45 -14.32 -3.86
CA PRO A 261 9.50 -13.45 -3.34
C PRO A 261 8.98 -12.52 -2.23
N HIS A 262 7.77 -11.99 -2.39
CA HIS A 262 7.13 -11.11 -1.42
C HIS A 262 6.75 -11.84 -0.13
N VAL A 263 6.22 -13.06 -0.23
CA VAL A 263 5.84 -13.85 0.95
C VAL A 263 7.05 -14.22 1.78
N LEU A 264 8.16 -14.65 1.15
CA LEU A 264 9.40 -14.97 1.86
C LEU A 264 9.91 -13.78 2.69
N ARG A 265 9.93 -12.58 2.08
CA ARG A 265 10.31 -11.33 2.75
C ARG A 265 9.32 -10.91 3.84
N LEU A 266 8.02 -11.00 3.57
CA LEU A 266 6.98 -10.60 4.52
C LEU A 266 6.95 -11.52 5.75
N LYS A 267 7.23 -12.82 5.61
CA LYS A 267 7.43 -13.72 6.74
C LYS A 267 8.61 -13.29 7.59
N ALA A 268 9.75 -12.97 6.98
CA ALA A 268 10.92 -12.45 7.69
C ALA A 268 10.58 -11.16 8.45
N LYS A 269 9.87 -10.23 7.81
CA LYS A 269 9.39 -9.00 8.41
C LYS A 269 8.48 -9.25 9.62
N ALA A 270 7.53 -10.20 9.51
CA ALA A 270 6.65 -10.56 10.61
C ALA A 270 7.44 -11.12 11.81
N LEU A 271 8.43 -11.98 11.56
CA LEU A 271 9.30 -12.52 12.63
C LEU A 271 10.13 -11.41 13.30
N GLN A 272 10.68 -10.49 12.52
CA GLN A 272 11.46 -9.36 13.03
C GLN A 272 10.60 -8.40 13.87
N GLU A 273 9.43 -7.98 13.36
CA GLU A 273 8.52 -7.09 14.07
C GLU A 273 7.86 -7.79 15.28
N ALA A 274 7.82 -9.12 15.33
CA ALA A 274 7.47 -9.89 16.53
C ALA A 274 8.60 -9.97 17.59
N GLY A 275 9.80 -9.44 17.30
CA GLY A 275 10.98 -9.58 18.16
C GLY A 275 11.59 -11.00 18.17
N ARG A 276 11.18 -11.88 17.25
CA ARG A 276 11.69 -13.26 17.16
C ARG A 276 12.99 -13.32 16.34
N LEU A 277 14.02 -12.62 16.80
CA LEU A 277 15.24 -12.37 16.01
C LEU A 277 15.97 -13.67 15.60
N VAL A 278 16.05 -14.66 16.49
CA VAL A 278 16.67 -15.96 16.20
C VAL A 278 15.91 -16.73 15.12
N ASP A 279 14.57 -16.72 15.19
CA ASP A 279 13.74 -17.38 14.18
C ASP A 279 13.78 -16.64 12.85
N CYS A 280 13.83 -15.30 12.88
CA CYS A 280 14.01 -14.47 11.70
C CYS A 280 15.36 -14.75 11.02
N LEU A 281 16.45 -14.84 11.80
CA LEU A 281 17.78 -15.18 11.28
C LEU A 281 17.80 -16.58 10.66
N ARG A 282 17.22 -17.58 11.34
CA ARG A 282 17.08 -18.94 10.80
C ARG A 282 16.30 -18.94 9.50
N TRP A 283 15.22 -18.15 9.43
CA TRP A 283 14.40 -18.02 8.23
C TRP A 283 15.20 -17.43 7.06
N TRP A 284 15.87 -16.29 7.25
CA TRP A 284 16.71 -15.70 6.20
C TRP A 284 17.78 -16.66 5.69
N LYS A 285 18.51 -17.33 6.59
CA LYS A 285 19.51 -18.33 6.21
C LYS A 285 18.91 -19.51 5.45
N SER A 286 17.68 -19.92 5.77
CA SER A 286 17.01 -21.02 5.08
C SER A 286 16.59 -20.68 3.64
N ILE A 287 16.42 -19.39 3.33
CA ILE A 287 15.96 -18.92 2.01
C ILE A 287 17.07 -18.23 1.20
N GLU A 288 18.25 -18.03 1.77
CA GLU A 288 19.39 -17.38 1.11
C GLU A 288 19.74 -18.08 -0.22
N GLY A 289 19.94 -19.40 -0.19
CA GLY A 289 20.23 -20.18 -1.40
C GLY A 289 19.10 -20.15 -2.44
N ILE A 290 17.84 -20.00 -2.01
CA ILE A 290 16.69 -19.86 -2.91
C ILE A 290 16.78 -18.53 -3.66
N ILE A 291 17.10 -17.45 -2.94
CA ILE A 291 17.28 -16.11 -3.52
C ILE A 291 18.49 -16.09 -4.46
N GLU A 292 19.60 -16.72 -4.10
CA GLU A 292 20.79 -16.82 -4.97
C GLU A 292 20.49 -17.59 -6.26
N ASN A 293 19.83 -18.74 -6.16
CA ASN A 293 19.43 -19.54 -7.33
C ASN A 293 18.49 -18.75 -8.25
N ALA A 294 17.52 -18.04 -7.65
CA ALA A 294 16.63 -17.16 -8.39
C ALA A 294 17.40 -16.05 -9.12
N HIS A 295 18.43 -15.46 -8.52
CA HIS A 295 19.26 -14.48 -9.22
C HIS A 295 20.06 -15.10 -10.39
N ARG A 296 20.63 -16.30 -10.20
CA ARG A 296 21.54 -16.95 -11.16
C ARG A 296 20.90 -17.53 -12.41
N GLY A 297 19.58 -17.70 -12.42
CA GLY A 297 18.92 -18.44 -13.51
C GLY A 297 18.49 -19.84 -13.10
N ASP A 298 18.92 -20.32 -11.93
CA ASP A 298 18.78 -21.71 -11.52
C ASP A 298 17.35 -22.04 -11.02
N PRO A 299 16.91 -23.31 -11.08
CA PRO A 299 15.65 -23.74 -10.50
C PRO A 299 15.62 -23.56 -8.97
N LEU A 300 14.44 -23.24 -8.44
CA LEU A 300 14.26 -23.15 -6.99
C LEU A 300 13.89 -24.51 -6.42
N VAL A 301 14.41 -24.85 -5.25
CA VAL A 301 14.12 -26.14 -4.60
C VAL A 301 13.48 -25.87 -3.24
N PHE A 302 12.25 -26.36 -3.06
CA PHE A 302 11.49 -26.30 -1.80
C PHE A 302 11.15 -27.72 -1.36
N GLY A 303 11.92 -28.26 -0.41
CA GLY A 303 11.84 -29.69 -0.06
C GLY A 303 12.17 -30.54 -1.28
N ASP A 304 11.25 -31.42 -1.67
CA ASP A 304 11.39 -32.28 -2.86
C ASP A 304 10.82 -31.64 -4.15
N LYS A 305 10.26 -30.42 -4.07
CA LYS A 305 9.65 -29.73 -5.21
C LYS A 305 10.64 -28.78 -5.89
N THR A 306 10.89 -29.00 -7.17
CA THR A 306 11.53 -28.01 -8.04
C THR A 306 10.48 -27.04 -8.56
N VAL A 307 10.74 -25.75 -8.45
CA VAL A 307 9.85 -24.67 -8.87
C VAL A 307 10.50 -23.87 -10.01
N GLU A 308 9.81 -23.81 -11.14
CA GLU A 308 10.12 -22.87 -12.20
C GLU A 308 9.42 -21.54 -11.92
N ILE A 309 10.11 -20.42 -12.15
CA ILE A 309 9.60 -19.08 -11.88
C ILE A 309 9.60 -18.24 -13.15
N SER A 310 8.63 -17.33 -13.27
CA SER A 310 8.57 -16.38 -14.37
C SER A 310 9.71 -15.36 -14.33
N ASP A 311 9.97 -14.69 -15.46
CA ASP A 311 10.90 -13.56 -15.53
C ASP A 311 10.51 -12.42 -14.57
N ARG A 312 9.20 -12.24 -14.35
CA ARG A 312 8.67 -11.25 -13.41
C ARG A 312 9.08 -11.60 -11.99
N CYS A 313 8.81 -12.82 -11.56
CA CYS A 313 9.19 -13.33 -10.24
C CYS A 313 10.72 -13.23 -10.04
N ARG A 314 11.50 -13.52 -11.09
CA ARG A 314 12.96 -13.39 -11.06
C ARG A 314 13.43 -11.95 -10.84
N LYS A 315 12.78 -10.97 -11.49
CA LYS A 315 13.05 -9.54 -11.24
C LYS A 315 12.73 -9.12 -9.81
N ASP A 316 11.68 -9.67 -9.20
CA ASP A 316 11.36 -9.38 -7.80
C ASP A 316 12.39 -10.03 -6.84
N PHE A 317 12.93 -11.20 -7.18
CA PHE A 317 14.06 -11.81 -6.45
C PHE A 317 15.34 -10.98 -6.48
N GLN A 318 15.62 -10.24 -7.56
CA GLN A 318 16.79 -9.34 -7.63
C GLN A 318 16.86 -8.39 -6.42
N ARG A 319 15.74 -7.80 -6.02
CA ARG A 319 15.68 -6.88 -4.88
C ARG A 319 16.01 -7.57 -3.56
N TYR A 320 15.71 -8.86 -3.45
CA TYR A 320 16.00 -9.65 -2.26
C TYR A 320 17.45 -10.13 -2.24
N TYR A 321 18.01 -10.44 -3.40
CA TYR A 321 19.42 -10.74 -3.54
C TYR A 321 20.30 -9.55 -3.14
N GLU A 322 19.84 -8.33 -3.44
CA GLU A 322 20.45 -7.06 -3.04
C GLU A 322 20.18 -6.62 -1.58
N GLU A 323 19.51 -7.44 -0.75
CA GLU A 323 19.30 -7.11 0.68
C GLU A 323 19.52 -8.28 1.65
N VAL A 324 19.64 -9.52 1.17
CA VAL A 324 19.62 -10.73 2.01
C VAL A 324 20.82 -10.79 2.97
N ASN A 325 22.03 -10.49 2.50
CA ASN A 325 23.23 -10.54 3.35
C ASN A 325 23.25 -9.36 4.31
N PHE A 326 22.72 -8.20 3.93
CA PHE A 326 22.45 -7.10 4.87
C PHE A 326 21.49 -7.53 5.99
N ALA A 327 20.36 -8.17 5.66
CA ALA A 327 19.37 -8.59 6.64
C ALA A 327 19.94 -9.63 7.62
N ILE A 328 20.70 -10.61 7.12
CA ILE A 328 21.40 -11.61 7.95
C ILE A 328 22.42 -10.90 8.85
N GLY A 329 23.30 -10.06 8.28
CA GLY A 329 24.32 -9.35 9.03
C GLY A 329 23.75 -8.45 10.13
N PHE A 330 22.63 -7.78 9.84
CA PHE A 330 21.94 -6.93 10.79
C PHE A 330 21.35 -7.71 11.98
N LEU A 331 20.74 -8.88 11.72
CA LEU A 331 20.23 -9.75 12.78
C LEU A 331 21.36 -10.37 13.60
N GLU A 332 22.44 -10.81 12.96
CA GLU A 332 23.64 -11.29 13.66
C GLU A 332 24.23 -10.20 14.56
N PHE A 333 24.26 -8.95 14.10
CA PHE A 333 24.74 -7.82 14.91
C PHE A 333 23.81 -7.56 16.10
N ALA A 334 22.50 -7.55 15.88
CA ALA A 334 21.52 -7.38 16.95
C ALA A 334 21.65 -8.48 18.04
N LEU A 335 21.99 -9.70 17.62
CA LEU A 335 22.21 -10.85 18.49
C LEU A 335 23.62 -10.89 19.14
N GLY A 336 24.51 -9.94 18.84
CA GLY A 336 25.86 -9.87 19.40
C GLY A 336 26.91 -10.72 18.67
N ASN A 337 26.56 -11.33 17.54
CA ASN A 337 27.44 -12.20 16.75
C ASN A 337 28.30 -11.38 15.78
N TYR A 338 29.19 -10.52 16.30
CA TYR A 338 29.92 -9.53 15.51
C TYR A 338 30.74 -10.11 14.35
N LYS A 339 31.36 -11.29 14.54
CA LYS A 339 32.12 -11.96 13.48
C LYS A 339 31.23 -12.38 12.31
N SER A 340 30.08 -12.98 12.60
CA SER A 340 29.11 -13.39 11.58
C SER A 340 28.50 -12.16 10.89
N ALA A 341 28.16 -11.14 11.67
CA ALA A 341 27.67 -9.87 11.14
C ALA A 341 28.65 -9.23 10.15
N SER A 342 29.93 -9.15 10.51
CA SER A 342 30.98 -8.62 9.64
C SER A 342 31.10 -9.43 8.36
N ALA A 343 31.10 -10.76 8.44
CA ALA A 343 31.20 -11.62 7.26
C ALA A 343 30.02 -11.39 6.29
N SER A 344 28.79 -11.32 6.80
CA SER A 344 27.60 -11.06 5.99
C SER A 344 27.61 -9.67 5.37
N PHE A 345 27.96 -8.63 6.12
CA PHE A 345 28.06 -7.28 5.55
C PHE A 345 29.18 -7.15 4.50
N THR A 346 30.33 -7.82 4.72
CA THR A 346 31.39 -7.89 3.70
C THR A 346 30.89 -8.58 2.44
N ARG A 347 30.19 -9.71 2.58
CA ARG A 347 29.61 -10.44 1.45
C ARG A 347 28.59 -9.59 0.67
N GLU A 348 27.73 -8.88 1.38
CA GLU A 348 26.79 -7.93 0.79
C GLU A 348 27.52 -6.85 -0.02
N MET A 349 28.60 -6.26 0.53
CA MET A 349 29.39 -5.24 -0.18
C MET A 349 30.07 -5.79 -1.43
N GLU A 350 30.57 -7.02 -1.40
CA GLU A 350 31.12 -7.69 -2.59
C GLU A 350 30.06 -7.82 -3.68
N ILE A 351 28.90 -8.39 -3.34
CA ILE A 351 27.77 -8.59 -4.26
C ILE A 351 27.32 -7.25 -4.87
N LEU A 352 27.07 -6.24 -4.04
CA LEU A 352 26.59 -4.95 -4.51
C LEU A 352 27.64 -4.22 -5.36
N THR A 353 28.92 -4.36 -5.03
CA THR A 353 30.02 -3.80 -5.84
C THR A 353 30.08 -4.46 -7.22
N GLU A 354 29.96 -5.78 -7.29
CA GLU A 354 29.88 -6.53 -8.55
C GLU A 354 28.69 -6.06 -9.41
N LEU A 355 27.49 -5.97 -8.82
CA LEU A 355 26.27 -5.53 -9.51
C LEU A 355 26.36 -4.07 -9.98
N ILE A 356 26.95 -3.18 -9.17
CA ILE A 356 27.13 -1.76 -9.52
C ILE A 356 28.12 -1.63 -10.68
N ASN A 357 29.25 -2.33 -10.63
CA ASN A 357 30.25 -2.31 -11.69
C ASN A 357 29.69 -2.90 -13.00
N ALA A 358 28.82 -3.90 -12.91
CA ALA A 358 28.11 -4.49 -14.04
C ALA A 358 26.92 -3.64 -14.54
N GLN A 359 26.60 -2.52 -13.88
CA GLN A 359 25.42 -1.68 -14.16
C GLN A 359 24.09 -2.42 -14.10
N THR A 360 24.00 -3.46 -13.27
CA THR A 360 22.80 -4.29 -13.07
C THR A 360 22.15 -4.09 -11.70
N ALA A 361 22.83 -3.38 -10.78
CA ALA A 361 22.27 -3.02 -9.48
C ALA A 361 21.01 -2.16 -9.63
N SER A 362 19.93 -2.57 -8.95
CA SER A 362 18.73 -1.75 -8.86
C SER A 362 18.98 -0.49 -8.02
N GLN A 363 18.04 0.46 -8.07
CA GLN A 363 18.08 1.63 -7.17
C GLN A 363 18.10 1.20 -5.69
N VAL A 364 17.47 0.08 -5.36
CA VAL A 364 17.47 -0.48 -4.00
C VAL A 364 18.86 -0.97 -3.63
N GLY A 365 19.53 -1.73 -4.50
CA GLY A 365 20.92 -2.16 -4.30
C GLY A 365 21.89 -1.01 -4.11
N GLN A 366 21.75 0.10 -4.85
CA GLN A 366 22.57 1.30 -4.64
C GLN A 366 22.36 1.94 -3.26
N ILE A 367 21.14 1.92 -2.74
CA ILE A 367 20.82 2.40 -1.39
C ILE A 367 21.41 1.47 -0.33
N TYR A 368 21.27 0.15 -0.52
CA TYR A 368 21.84 -0.83 0.40
C TYR A 368 23.36 -0.77 0.41
N ALA A 369 24.04 -0.51 -0.71
CA ALA A 369 25.50 -0.39 -0.73
C ALA A 369 26.00 0.68 0.27
N LYS A 370 25.37 1.86 0.25
CA LYS A 370 25.70 2.96 1.19
C LYS A 370 25.33 2.63 2.64
N ARG A 371 24.23 1.89 2.84
CA ARG A 371 23.79 1.49 4.20
C ARG A 371 24.73 0.43 4.78
N THR A 372 25.03 -0.59 3.99
CA THR A 372 25.94 -1.69 4.35
C THR A 372 27.33 -1.16 4.64
N GLU A 373 27.88 -0.29 3.79
CA GLU A 373 29.17 0.37 4.01
C GLU A 373 29.23 1.03 5.39
N ARG A 374 28.24 1.86 5.72
CA ARG A 374 28.20 2.61 6.98
C ARG A 374 28.00 1.71 8.20
N VAL A 375 27.14 0.70 8.11
CA VAL A 375 26.92 -0.25 9.22
C VAL A 375 28.15 -1.13 9.42
N LEU A 376 28.79 -1.59 8.34
CA LEU A 376 30.04 -2.36 8.39
C LEU A 376 31.18 -1.53 8.97
N GLU A 377 31.36 -0.30 8.52
CA GLU A 377 32.36 0.62 9.07
C GLU A 377 32.13 0.80 10.58
N SER A 378 30.87 1.01 10.99
CA SER A 378 30.52 1.20 12.40
C SER A 378 30.78 -0.06 13.24
N LEU A 379 30.43 -1.24 12.71
CA LEU A 379 30.72 -2.53 13.33
C LEU A 379 32.23 -2.71 13.53
N LEU A 380 33.03 -2.58 12.47
CA LEU A 380 34.49 -2.80 12.51
C LEU A 380 35.20 -1.76 13.39
N ARG A 381 34.73 -0.52 13.36
CA ARG A 381 35.37 0.58 14.06
C ARG A 381 35.00 0.62 15.53
N PHE A 382 33.76 0.31 15.92
CA PHE A 382 33.27 0.60 17.26
C PHE A 382 32.75 -0.60 18.04
N ALA A 383 32.30 -1.69 17.40
CA ALA A 383 31.71 -2.79 18.15
C ALA A 383 32.72 -3.43 19.12
N GLY A 384 32.31 -3.59 20.38
CA GLY A 384 33.15 -4.09 21.46
C GLY A 384 34.24 -3.13 21.92
N LYS A 385 34.21 -1.85 21.50
CA LYS A 385 35.15 -0.82 21.94
C LYS A 385 34.48 0.19 22.86
N PRO A 386 35.25 0.83 23.77
CA PRO A 386 34.72 1.86 24.65
C PRO A 386 34.03 2.98 23.87
N THR A 387 32.88 3.36 24.39
CA THR A 387 32.04 4.40 23.78
C THR A 387 32.67 5.78 24.02
N PRO A 388 32.73 6.67 23.01
CA PRO A 388 33.21 8.05 23.21
C PRO A 388 32.34 8.83 24.20
N PRO A 389 32.90 9.80 24.96
CA PRO A 389 32.08 10.66 25.81
C PRO A 389 31.13 11.53 24.97
N ILE A 390 30.01 11.93 25.55
CA ILE A 390 29.10 12.91 24.95
C ILE A 390 29.27 14.23 25.71
N SER A 391 29.60 15.29 24.97
CA SER A 391 29.76 16.63 25.54
C SER A 391 28.84 17.60 24.82
N LEU A 392 27.81 18.05 25.54
CA LEU A 392 26.90 19.11 25.09
C LEU A 392 26.94 20.35 25.99
N GLY A 393 27.70 20.33 27.10
CA GLY A 393 27.81 21.45 28.03
C GLY A 393 26.44 21.90 28.57
N GLU A 394 26.13 23.18 28.41
CA GLU A 394 24.86 23.78 28.82
C GLU A 394 23.68 23.42 27.90
N ASN A 395 23.92 22.72 26.78
CA ASN A 395 22.89 22.37 25.79
C ASN A 395 22.11 21.09 26.13
N TRP A 396 22.28 20.56 27.34
CA TRP A 396 21.40 19.55 27.91
C TRP A 396 20.12 20.19 28.44
N MET A 397 18.97 19.55 28.17
CA MET A 397 17.71 20.02 28.72
C MET A 397 17.70 19.92 30.25
N GLY A 398 17.27 21.00 30.90
CA GLY A 398 17.13 21.05 32.36
C GLY A 398 18.44 20.85 33.12
N GLY A 399 19.60 20.92 32.44
CA GLY A 399 20.91 20.67 33.04
C GLY A 399 21.21 19.19 33.34
N VAL A 400 20.39 18.25 32.85
CA VAL A 400 20.61 16.81 33.08
C VAL A 400 21.61 16.30 32.04
N ASN A 401 22.88 16.23 32.45
CA ASN A 401 23.95 15.67 31.62
C ASN A 401 23.78 14.16 31.45
N PHE A 402 24.18 13.65 30.27
CA PHE A 402 24.31 12.23 30.00
C PHE A 402 25.70 11.96 29.42
N ASP A 403 26.56 11.32 30.20
CA ASP A 403 27.89 10.90 29.79
C ASP A 403 27.98 9.37 29.85
N PRO A 404 28.18 8.68 28.71
CA PRO A 404 28.32 7.22 28.69
C PRO A 404 29.36 6.68 29.67
N ALA A 405 30.45 7.43 29.93
CA ALA A 405 31.49 7.01 30.86
C ALA A 405 31.01 6.98 32.32
N GLN A 406 30.04 7.82 32.69
CA GLN A 406 29.47 7.89 34.04
C GLN A 406 28.36 6.86 34.27
N GLU A 407 27.84 6.28 33.19
CA GLU A 407 26.76 5.30 33.21
C GLU A 407 27.28 3.85 33.13
N GLN A 408 28.57 3.62 33.38
CA GLN A 408 29.13 2.26 33.40
C GLN A 408 28.38 1.36 34.40
N GLY A 409 28.10 0.12 33.99
CA GLY A 409 27.23 -0.81 34.71
C GLY A 409 25.77 -0.80 34.23
N ASN A 410 25.36 0.24 33.50
CA ASN A 410 24.05 0.35 32.84
C ASN A 410 24.15 0.00 31.35
N VAL A 411 23.02 -0.41 30.76
CA VAL A 411 22.85 -0.50 29.31
C VAL A 411 22.35 0.83 28.79
N LEU A 412 22.96 1.35 27.71
CA LEU A 412 22.60 2.66 27.16
C LEU A 412 21.96 2.50 25.78
N LEU A 413 20.86 3.24 25.54
CA LEU A 413 20.31 3.48 24.21
C LEU A 413 20.41 4.96 23.89
N MET A 414 21.21 5.30 22.88
CA MET A 414 21.41 6.69 22.46
C MET A 414 20.81 6.88 21.08
N LEU A 415 19.76 7.71 21.02
CA LEU A 415 19.17 8.15 19.77
C LEU A 415 19.84 9.45 19.33
N PHE A 416 20.49 9.42 18.17
CA PHE A 416 20.92 10.61 17.45
C PHE A 416 19.83 10.93 16.42
N ALA A 417 19.05 12.00 16.58
CA ALA A 417 17.95 12.29 15.65
C ALA A 417 17.50 13.77 15.71
N PRO A 418 17.06 14.37 14.59
CA PRO A 418 16.55 15.74 14.61
C PRO A 418 15.26 15.87 15.42
N TYR A 419 15.14 16.97 16.15
CA TYR A 419 13.91 17.38 16.82
C TYR A 419 12.85 17.85 15.81
N GLU A 420 11.58 17.86 16.22
CA GLU A 420 10.40 18.21 15.42
C GLU A 420 10.34 17.49 14.05
N ASN A 421 10.86 16.26 13.98
CA ASN A 421 10.71 15.40 12.81
C ASN A 421 9.66 14.33 13.11
N PRO A 422 8.44 14.40 12.52
CA PRO A 422 7.35 13.47 12.81
C PRO A 422 7.71 11.99 12.59
N ARG A 423 8.71 11.72 11.74
CA ARG A 423 9.20 10.37 11.45
C ARG A 423 9.65 9.62 12.71
N TYR A 424 10.17 10.33 13.72
CA TYR A 424 10.77 9.72 14.91
C TYR A 424 9.91 9.85 16.17
N PHE A 425 8.70 10.40 16.08
CA PHE A 425 7.83 10.59 17.25
C PHE A 425 7.47 9.26 17.90
N GLU A 426 7.02 8.28 17.11
CA GLU A 426 6.68 6.95 17.63
C GLU A 426 7.92 6.21 18.18
N THR A 427 9.10 6.40 17.56
CA THR A 427 10.37 5.85 18.08
C THR A 427 10.67 6.42 19.48
N LEU A 428 10.53 7.73 19.68
CA LEU A 428 10.74 8.38 20.98
C LEU A 428 9.72 7.91 22.03
N GLU A 429 8.45 7.76 21.66
CA GLU A 429 7.40 7.23 22.54
C GLU A 429 7.72 5.79 22.99
N ASN A 430 8.20 4.94 22.08
CA ASN A 430 8.55 3.57 22.41
C ASN A 430 9.81 3.49 23.27
N LEU A 431 10.80 4.35 23.03
CA LEU A 431 11.97 4.48 23.92
C LEU A 431 11.56 4.93 25.32
N GLN A 432 10.60 5.86 25.45
CA GLN A 432 10.06 6.28 26.74
C GLN A 432 9.39 5.09 27.47
N LYS A 433 8.59 4.28 26.78
CA LYS A 433 7.98 3.08 27.36
C LYS A 433 9.05 2.10 27.84
N LEU A 434 10.07 1.86 27.01
CA LEU A 434 11.17 0.94 27.33
C LEU A 434 11.97 1.45 28.54
N TYR A 435 12.29 2.74 28.58
CA TYR A 435 12.96 3.40 29.70
C TYR A 435 12.16 3.28 31.00
N MET A 436 10.84 3.55 30.96
CA MET A 436 10.00 3.44 32.15
C MET A 436 9.86 1.99 32.63
N THR A 437 9.95 1.01 31.72
CA THR A 437 9.83 -0.41 32.05
C THR A 437 11.12 -0.96 32.65
N HIS A 438 12.28 -0.61 32.09
CA HIS A 438 13.57 -1.24 32.42
C HIS A 438 14.59 -0.28 33.05
N GLY A 439 14.21 0.96 33.37
CA GLY A 439 15.10 1.94 33.99
C GLY A 439 15.67 1.45 35.33
N ASN A 440 14.86 0.72 36.10
CA ASN A 440 15.28 0.09 37.36
C ASN A 440 16.17 -1.14 37.16
N ASP A 441 16.13 -1.76 35.98
CA ASP A 441 16.97 -2.92 35.62
C ASP A 441 18.37 -2.50 35.14
N GLY A 442 18.61 -1.19 35.04
CA GLY A 442 19.85 -0.60 34.55
C GLY A 442 19.78 -0.13 33.10
N LEU A 443 18.60 0.08 32.52
CA LEU A 443 18.48 0.74 31.20
C LEU A 443 18.57 2.27 31.35
N ARG A 444 19.36 2.90 30.50
CA ARG A 444 19.38 4.35 30.32
C ARG A 444 19.14 4.68 28.86
N VAL A 445 18.47 5.80 28.64
CA VAL A 445 18.18 6.30 27.30
C VAL A 445 18.67 7.74 27.22
N ALA A 446 19.16 8.17 26.07
CA ALA A 446 19.46 9.56 25.79
C ALA A 446 19.07 9.93 24.36
N TRP A 447 18.65 11.18 24.17
CA TRP A 447 18.38 11.73 22.85
C TRP A 447 19.29 12.92 22.54
N ILE A 448 20.14 12.76 21.52
CA ILE A 448 21.04 13.78 21.01
C ILE A 448 20.48 14.31 19.70
N ALA A 449 20.01 15.55 19.72
CA ALA A 449 19.46 16.22 18.55
C ALA A 449 20.51 17.01 17.78
N SER A 450 20.40 17.04 16.46
CA SER A 450 21.22 17.92 15.61
C SER A 450 20.62 19.32 15.53
N SER A 451 21.47 20.34 15.45
CA SER A 451 21.05 21.71 15.15
C SER A 451 20.30 21.81 13.80
N LYS A 452 19.36 22.77 13.71
CA LYS A 452 18.62 23.10 12.49
C LYS A 452 19.01 24.48 11.97
N GLY A 453 20.03 24.50 11.12
CA GLY A 453 20.46 25.72 10.44
C GLY A 453 21.04 26.76 11.41
N LYS A 454 20.80 28.05 11.12
CA LYS A 454 21.41 29.19 11.84
C LYS A 454 20.47 29.84 12.87
N ALA A 455 19.41 29.17 13.28
CA ALA A 455 18.49 29.70 14.29
C ALA A 455 19.25 29.93 15.62
N PRO A 456 18.87 30.94 16.43
CA PRO A 456 19.48 31.15 17.74
C PRO A 456 19.44 29.88 18.60
N ALA A 457 20.55 29.58 19.29
CA ALA A 457 20.71 28.39 20.14
C ALA A 457 19.53 28.20 21.10
N GLN A 458 19.14 29.28 21.81
CA GLN A 458 18.04 29.24 22.77
C GLN A 458 16.71 28.87 22.12
N GLU A 459 16.40 29.41 20.93
CA GLU A 459 15.16 29.09 20.22
C GLU A 459 15.09 27.60 19.85
N GLN A 460 16.22 27.00 19.47
CA GLN A 460 16.30 25.58 19.15
C GLN A 460 16.16 24.70 20.41
N LEU A 461 16.79 25.09 21.51
CA LEU A 461 16.65 24.43 22.81
C LEU A 461 15.22 24.51 23.35
N ASP A 462 14.55 25.66 23.20
CA ASP A 462 13.16 25.85 23.60
C ASP A 462 12.22 24.93 22.80
N LYS A 463 12.48 24.75 21.49
CA LYS A 463 11.74 23.82 20.64
C LYS A 463 11.93 22.35 21.06
N LEU A 464 13.18 21.96 21.33
CA LEU A 464 13.50 20.62 21.84
C LEU A 464 12.82 20.36 23.19
N THR A 465 12.92 21.31 24.12
CA THR A 465 12.29 21.26 25.45
C THR A 465 10.77 21.16 25.32
N GLY A 466 10.16 21.99 24.48
CA GLY A 466 8.74 21.97 24.21
C GLY A 466 8.27 20.63 23.62
N GLN A 467 9.05 20.00 22.73
CA GLN A 467 8.72 18.66 22.24
C GLN A 467 8.78 17.62 23.35
N CYS A 468 9.85 17.61 24.14
CA CYS A 468 10.01 16.63 25.21
C CYS A 468 8.88 16.74 26.26
N ALA A 469 8.48 17.97 26.60
CA ALA A 469 7.34 18.23 27.47
C ALA A 469 6.02 17.72 26.87
N ARG A 470 5.76 17.97 25.57
CA ARG A 470 4.56 17.46 24.89
C ARG A 470 4.50 15.93 24.85
N MET A 471 5.65 15.28 24.75
CA MET A 471 5.78 13.83 24.65
C MET A 471 5.96 13.14 26.01
N GLY A 472 6.14 13.90 27.10
CA GLY A 472 6.37 13.36 28.44
C GLY A 472 7.66 12.55 28.57
N LEU A 473 8.73 12.96 27.89
CA LEU A 473 10.02 12.24 27.94
C LEU A 473 10.70 12.46 29.29
N ALA A 474 11.08 11.36 29.95
CA ALA A 474 11.71 11.36 31.27
C ALA A 474 13.23 11.12 31.21
N PHE A 475 13.75 10.74 30.05
CA PHE A 475 15.18 10.53 29.84
C PHE A 475 15.89 11.79 29.31
N PRO A 476 17.20 11.94 29.52
CA PRO A 476 17.97 13.09 29.06
C PRO A 476 17.85 13.34 27.55
N ALA A 477 17.68 14.61 27.16
CA ALA A 477 17.81 15.04 25.79
C ALA A 477 18.64 16.32 25.68
N GLY A 478 19.40 16.46 24.60
CA GLY A 478 20.28 17.59 24.39
C GLY A 478 20.46 17.92 22.92
N LEU A 479 21.02 19.10 22.65
CA LEU A 479 21.21 19.63 21.30
C LEU A 479 22.70 19.80 20.98
N ASP A 480 23.18 19.14 19.94
CA ASP A 480 24.53 19.34 19.40
C ASP A 480 24.54 20.60 18.50
N LEU A 481 24.95 21.70 19.11
CA LEU A 481 25.06 23.03 18.49
C LEU A 481 26.46 23.32 17.94
N GLU A 482 27.44 22.47 18.19
CA GLU A 482 28.81 22.72 17.72
C GLU A 482 28.91 22.55 16.19
N ASP A 483 29.76 23.37 15.57
CA ASP A 483 29.98 23.33 14.13
C ASP A 483 30.45 21.94 13.69
N GLY A 484 29.73 21.35 12.74
CA GLY A 484 30.01 20.00 12.25
C GLY A 484 29.43 18.86 13.10
N SER A 485 28.71 19.16 14.18
CA SER A 485 28.05 18.19 15.06
C SER A 485 28.99 17.05 15.50
N PRO A 486 30.04 17.35 16.28
CA PRO A 486 31.10 16.41 16.60
C PRO A 486 30.60 15.13 17.28
N ASN A 487 29.54 15.18 18.09
CA ASN A 487 28.99 13.96 18.71
C ASN A 487 28.39 13.04 17.64
N PHE A 488 27.80 13.59 16.58
CA PHE A 488 27.36 12.77 15.45
C PHE A 488 28.55 12.12 14.73
N GLY A 489 29.61 12.89 14.46
CA GLY A 489 30.81 12.39 13.78
C GLY A 489 31.53 11.28 14.55
N GLN A 490 31.66 11.42 15.88
CA GLN A 490 32.35 10.44 16.73
C GLN A 490 31.67 9.06 16.73
N TYR A 491 30.35 9.02 16.54
CA TYR A 491 29.55 7.79 16.50
C TYR A 491 29.22 7.33 15.07
N ASN A 492 29.80 7.97 14.05
CA ASN A 492 29.46 7.74 12.64
C ASN A 492 27.97 7.94 12.30
N CYS A 493 27.30 8.82 13.05
CA CYS A 493 25.89 9.18 12.84
C CYS A 493 25.78 10.26 11.74
N PRO A 494 24.93 10.08 10.71
CA PRO A 494 24.68 11.13 9.73
C PRO A 494 23.86 12.27 10.33
N VAL A 495 24.30 13.52 10.09
CA VAL A 495 23.52 14.72 10.46
C VAL A 495 22.27 14.82 9.57
N GLY A 496 21.12 15.12 10.17
CA GLY A 496 19.81 15.19 9.49
C GLY A 496 19.08 13.85 9.32
N GLY A 497 19.79 12.73 9.48
CA GLY A 497 19.20 11.40 9.65
C GLY A 497 18.96 11.06 11.13
N ALA A 498 18.53 9.84 11.40
CA ALA A 498 18.56 9.28 12.75
C ALA A 498 19.48 8.07 12.83
N THR A 499 20.01 7.80 14.01
CA THR A 499 20.79 6.60 14.32
C THR A 499 20.56 6.21 15.76
N MET A 500 20.34 4.91 15.99
CA MET A 500 20.31 4.32 17.32
C MET A 500 21.64 3.62 17.59
N VAL A 501 22.22 3.89 18.75
CA VAL A 501 23.42 3.23 19.26
C VAL A 501 23.07 2.56 20.58
N ALA A 502 23.44 1.29 20.74
CA ALA A 502 23.35 0.59 22.01
C ALA A 502 24.74 0.35 22.60
N VAL A 503 24.86 0.50 23.92
CA VAL A 503 26.09 0.30 24.70
C VAL A 503 25.81 -0.74 25.77
N ASP A 504 26.74 -1.68 25.94
CA ASP A 504 26.66 -2.73 26.97
C ASP A 504 27.01 -2.19 28.37
N ARG A 505 26.85 -3.04 29.39
CA ARG A 505 27.19 -2.68 30.78
C ARG A 505 28.67 -2.36 31.01
N ASN A 506 29.54 -2.82 30.11
CA ASN A 506 30.97 -2.54 30.13
C ASN A 506 31.33 -1.19 29.50
N GLY A 507 30.34 -0.44 29.00
CA GLY A 507 30.56 0.83 28.34
C GLY A 507 31.03 0.69 26.89
N ASN A 508 30.93 -0.51 26.29
CA ASN A 508 31.31 -0.74 24.90
C ASN A 508 30.13 -0.63 23.95
N LEU A 509 30.36 -0.07 22.76
CA LEU A 509 29.33 -0.05 21.72
C LEU A 509 29.00 -1.49 21.31
N ALA A 510 27.72 -1.86 21.40
CA ALA A 510 27.25 -3.23 21.20
C ALA A 510 26.32 -3.37 20.00
N TRP A 511 25.67 -2.29 19.55
CA TRP A 511 24.80 -2.33 18.38
C TRP A 511 24.60 -0.95 17.75
N TYR A 512 24.29 -0.93 16.46
CA TYR A 512 24.14 0.28 15.65
C TYR A 512 23.03 0.09 14.60
N LYS A 513 22.11 1.05 14.51
CA LYS A 513 21.02 1.07 13.52
C LYS A 513 20.85 2.45 12.91
N LEU A 514 21.00 2.52 11.59
CA LEU A 514 20.62 3.70 10.80
C LEU A 514 19.12 3.84 10.67
N ASP A 515 18.64 5.06 10.81
CA ASP A 515 17.27 5.49 10.52
C ASP A 515 16.22 4.60 11.23
N PRO A 516 16.27 4.52 12.58
CA PRO A 516 15.30 3.74 13.35
C PRO A 516 13.89 4.33 13.20
N THR A 517 12.93 3.46 12.92
CA THR A 517 11.50 3.80 12.83
C THR A 517 10.69 2.95 13.80
N PHE A 518 9.39 3.21 13.91
CA PHE A 518 8.47 2.39 14.72
C PHE A 518 8.52 0.89 14.40
N ARG A 519 8.91 0.50 13.18
CA ARG A 519 9.04 -0.90 12.77
C ARG A 519 10.26 -1.60 13.38
N ASP A 520 11.21 -0.83 13.89
CA ASP A 520 12.42 -1.35 14.51
C ASP A 520 12.27 -1.49 16.04
N ASP A 521 11.13 -1.10 16.62
CA ASP A 521 10.88 -1.09 18.07
C ASP A 521 11.16 -2.46 18.72
N SER A 522 10.65 -3.53 18.11
CA SER A 522 10.88 -4.89 18.59
C SER A 522 12.36 -5.27 18.54
N VAL A 523 13.11 -4.84 17.52
CA VAL A 523 14.56 -5.10 17.43
C VAL A 523 15.31 -4.32 18.52
N ILE A 524 15.01 -3.03 18.68
CA ILE A 524 15.61 -2.16 19.70
C ILE A 524 15.36 -2.75 21.10
N SER A 525 14.12 -3.13 21.38
CA SER A 525 13.73 -3.75 22.64
C SER A 525 14.48 -5.06 22.90
N GLN A 526 14.58 -5.94 21.90
CA GLN A 526 15.30 -7.22 22.04
C GLN A 526 16.81 -7.02 22.24
N VAL A 527 17.43 -6.04 21.58
CA VAL A 527 18.84 -5.67 21.81
C VAL A 527 19.01 -5.19 23.26
N ALA A 528 18.16 -4.27 23.74
CA ALA A 528 18.24 -3.78 25.11
C ALA A 528 18.09 -4.91 26.14
N LEU A 529 17.09 -5.78 25.96
CA LEU A 529 16.84 -6.92 26.85
C LEU A 529 18.00 -7.93 26.85
N ARG A 530 18.61 -8.21 25.69
CA ARG A 530 19.80 -9.05 25.60
C ARG A 530 20.93 -8.46 26.44
N LEU A 531 21.25 -7.18 26.23
CA LEU A 531 22.35 -6.50 26.92
C LEU A 531 22.08 -6.37 28.43
N LEU A 532 20.81 -6.23 28.85
CA LEU A 532 20.46 -6.17 30.27
C LEU A 532 20.65 -7.52 30.97
N ALA A 533 20.46 -8.63 30.23
CA ALA A 533 20.64 -9.99 30.71
C ALA A 533 22.13 -10.43 30.74
N GLU A 534 23.02 -9.72 30.04
CA GLU A 534 24.46 -9.92 30.13
C GLU A 534 24.93 -9.52 31.54
N SER A 535 25.80 -10.34 32.13
CA SER A 535 26.43 -10.00 33.42
C SER A 535 27.39 -8.82 33.22
N PRO A 536 27.48 -7.88 34.19
CA PRO A 536 28.43 -6.77 34.12
C PRO A 536 29.86 -7.23 33.87
#